data_AF-A0A9D4QXP7-F1
#
_entry.id   AF-A0A9D4QXP7-F1
#
_cell.length_a   1.000
_cell.length_b   1.000
_cell.length_c   1.000
_cell.angle_alpha   90.00
_cell.angle_beta   90.00
_cell.angle_gamma   90.00
#
_symmetry.space_group_name_H-M   'P 1'
#
loop_
_entity.id
_entity.type
_entity.pdbx_description
1 polymer ?
#
loop_
_entity_poly.entity_id
_entity_poly.type
_entity_poly.pdbx_seq_one_letter_code
_entity_poly.pdbx_strand_id
1 'polypeptide(L)'
;MGTRRLSRGVSRSTGTRRLSRGVSRSTGTRRLSRGVSRSTGTRRLSRGVSRSTGTRRLSRGVSRSTGTRRLSRGVSRSTGTRRLSRGVSRSTGTRRLSRGVSRSTGTRRLSRGVSRSTGTRRLSRGVSRSTGTRRLSRGVSRSTGTRRLSRGVSRSTGTRRLSRGVSRSTGTRRLSRGVSRSTGTRRLSRGVSRSTGTRRLSRGVSRSTGTRRLSRGVSRSTGTRRLSRGVSRSTGTRRLSRGVSRSTGTRRLSRGVSRSTGTMRLSRGVSRSTGTRRLSRGMSRQLYGG
;
A
#
# COMPACT_ATOMS: atom_id res chain seq x y z
N MET A 1 -13.73 -20.44 -50.54
CA MET A 1 -12.79 -20.83 -49.45
C MET A 1 -13.39 -21.94 -48.58
N GLY A 2 -12.98 -23.19 -48.74
CA GLY A 2 -13.55 -24.35 -48.03
C GLY A 2 -13.13 -24.49 -46.55
N THR A 3 -14.05 -24.96 -45.69
CA THR A 3 -13.72 -25.31 -44.30
C THR A 3 -13.28 -26.76 -44.19
N ARG A 4 -12.00 -27.01 -43.83
CA ARG A 4 -11.47 -28.38 -43.71
C ARG A 4 -11.61 -28.91 -42.28
N ARG A 5 -12.25 -30.08 -42.09
CA ARG A 5 -12.44 -30.74 -40.78
C ARG A 5 -11.53 -31.97 -40.68
N LEU A 6 -10.72 -32.04 -39.63
CA LEU A 6 -9.81 -33.18 -39.39
C LEU A 6 -9.93 -33.68 -37.94
N SER A 7 -9.98 -35.00 -37.77
CA SER A 7 -10.15 -35.71 -36.49
C SER A 7 -8.84 -35.77 -35.69
N ARG A 8 -7.72 -36.13 -36.32
CA ARG A 8 -6.35 -36.10 -35.78
C ARG A 8 -5.36 -35.63 -36.85
N GLY A 9 -4.21 -35.08 -36.45
CA GLY A 9 -3.09 -34.83 -37.38
C GLY A 9 -2.30 -33.53 -37.17
N VAL A 10 -1.21 -33.40 -37.94
CA VAL A 10 -0.43 -32.16 -38.08
C VAL A 10 -0.98 -31.37 -39.27
N SER A 11 -1.07 -30.05 -39.17
CA SER A 11 -1.45 -29.27 -40.36
C SER A 11 -1.02 -27.82 -40.39
N ARG A 12 -0.65 -27.40 -41.60
CA ARG A 12 -0.38 -26.04 -42.06
C ARG A 12 -1.52 -25.60 -42.99
N SER A 13 -2.06 -24.40 -42.79
CA SER A 13 -3.13 -23.88 -43.67
C SER A 13 -3.30 -22.37 -43.57
N THR A 14 -3.89 -21.78 -44.61
CA THR A 14 -4.47 -20.42 -44.65
C THR A 14 -6.01 -20.55 -44.65
N GLY A 15 -6.74 -19.68 -43.94
CA GLY A 15 -8.22 -19.70 -43.88
C GLY A 15 -8.85 -20.32 -42.61
N THR A 16 -10.09 -20.79 -42.71
CA THR A 16 -10.90 -21.24 -41.55
C THR A 16 -10.81 -22.75 -41.33
N ARG A 17 -10.49 -23.19 -40.09
CA ARG A 17 -10.32 -24.63 -39.82
C ARG A 17 -10.76 -25.13 -38.45
N ARG A 18 -11.19 -26.40 -38.40
CA ARG A 18 -11.58 -27.13 -37.17
C ARG A 18 -10.82 -28.44 -37.03
N LEU A 19 -10.19 -28.66 -35.87
CA LEU A 19 -9.53 -29.91 -35.51
C LEU A 19 -9.98 -30.42 -34.15
N SER A 20 -10.08 -31.74 -34.00
CA SER A 20 -10.37 -32.37 -32.70
C SER A 20 -9.10 -32.57 -31.86
N ARG A 21 -8.04 -33.15 -32.42
CA ARG A 21 -6.72 -33.28 -31.75
C ARG A 21 -5.59 -32.99 -32.75
N GLY A 22 -4.51 -32.33 -32.32
CA GLY A 22 -3.31 -32.24 -33.16
C GLY A 22 -2.41 -31.02 -32.96
N VAL A 23 -1.40 -30.92 -33.81
CA VAL A 23 -0.48 -29.78 -33.92
C VAL A 23 -0.86 -28.96 -35.14
N SER A 24 -0.96 -27.62 -35.01
CA SER A 24 -1.25 -26.82 -36.20
C SER A 24 -0.60 -25.43 -36.23
N ARG A 25 -0.22 -25.01 -37.44
CA ARG A 25 0.28 -23.69 -37.80
C ARG A 25 -0.67 -23.07 -38.83
N SER A 26 -1.15 -21.84 -38.63
CA SER A 26 -2.05 -21.22 -39.61
C SER A 26 -2.08 -19.70 -39.57
N THR A 27 -2.59 -19.10 -40.65
CA THR A 27 -3.03 -17.71 -40.73
C THR A 27 -4.55 -17.70 -40.96
N GLY A 28 -5.33 -17.00 -40.13
CA GLY A 28 -6.80 -16.97 -40.20
C GLY A 28 -7.52 -17.46 -38.93
N THR A 29 -8.75 -17.98 -39.07
CA THR A 29 -9.61 -18.37 -37.94
C THR A 29 -9.53 -19.87 -37.62
N ARG A 30 -9.28 -20.23 -36.35
CA ARG A 30 -9.15 -21.65 -35.98
C ARG A 30 -9.84 -22.08 -34.69
N ARG A 31 -10.40 -23.30 -34.71
CA ARG A 31 -10.92 -24.00 -33.51
C ARG A 31 -10.20 -25.34 -33.34
N LEU A 32 -9.64 -25.58 -32.15
CA LEU A 32 -8.98 -26.84 -31.79
C LEU A 32 -9.49 -27.32 -30.42
N SER A 33 -9.84 -28.60 -30.29
CA SER A 33 -10.29 -29.15 -29.00
C SER A 33 -9.11 -29.50 -28.08
N ARG A 34 -8.09 -30.20 -28.56
CA ARG A 34 -6.85 -30.46 -27.79
C ARG A 34 -5.59 -30.34 -28.66
N GLY A 35 -4.55 -29.67 -28.17
CA GLY A 35 -3.21 -29.77 -28.79
C GLY A 35 -2.37 -28.50 -28.78
N VAL A 36 -1.40 -28.45 -29.70
CA VAL A 36 -0.39 -27.36 -29.81
C VAL A 36 -0.69 -26.49 -31.01
N SER A 37 -0.63 -25.17 -30.84
CA SER A 37 -1.05 -24.23 -31.87
C SER A 37 -0.15 -22.99 -31.98
N ARG A 38 0.30 -22.70 -33.21
CA ARG A 38 0.89 -21.43 -33.65
C ARG A 38 -0.05 -20.77 -34.67
N SER A 39 -0.36 -19.47 -34.54
CA SER A 39 -1.15 -18.78 -35.57
C SER A 39 -1.03 -17.26 -35.54
N THR A 40 -1.39 -16.64 -36.67
CA THR A 40 -1.72 -15.21 -36.80
C THR A 40 -3.23 -15.10 -37.10
N GLY A 41 -3.97 -14.28 -36.35
CA GLY A 41 -5.44 -14.15 -36.47
C GLY A 41 -6.23 -14.60 -35.24
N THR A 42 -7.45 -15.11 -35.43
CA THR A 42 -8.40 -15.44 -34.34
C THR A 42 -8.39 -16.92 -33.99
N ARG A 43 -8.29 -17.25 -32.68
CA ARG A 43 -8.24 -18.66 -32.25
C ARG A 43 -9.07 -19.01 -31.02
N ARG A 44 -9.69 -20.20 -31.06
CA ARG A 44 -10.30 -20.89 -29.90
C ARG A 44 -9.64 -22.26 -29.67
N LEU A 45 -9.14 -22.49 -28.46
CA LEU A 45 -8.56 -23.77 -28.03
C LEU A 45 -9.18 -24.23 -26.70
N SER A 46 -9.65 -25.47 -26.62
CA SER A 46 -10.24 -25.98 -25.37
C SER A 46 -9.14 -26.41 -24.38
N ARG A 47 -8.14 -27.20 -24.80
CA ARG A 47 -6.99 -27.58 -23.97
C ARG A 47 -5.67 -27.54 -24.75
N GLY A 48 -4.60 -26.98 -24.18
CA GLY A 48 -3.25 -27.18 -24.70
C GLY A 48 -2.35 -25.94 -24.73
N VAL A 49 -1.35 -25.97 -25.61
CA VAL A 49 -0.29 -24.95 -25.70
C VAL A 49 -0.50 -24.05 -26.91
N SER A 50 -0.33 -22.74 -26.72
CA SER A 50 -0.72 -21.73 -27.71
C SER A 50 0.29 -20.58 -27.84
N ARG A 51 0.80 -20.36 -29.05
CA ARG A 51 1.53 -19.14 -29.49
C ARG A 51 0.69 -18.40 -30.55
N SER A 52 0.50 -17.08 -30.44
CA SER A 52 -0.20 -16.32 -31.50
C SER A 52 0.05 -14.82 -31.50
N THR A 53 -0.20 -14.21 -32.65
CA THR A 53 -0.43 -12.77 -32.83
C THR A 53 -1.91 -12.57 -33.18
N GLY A 54 -2.63 -11.70 -32.47
CA GLY A 54 -4.08 -11.46 -32.64
C GLY A 54 -4.95 -11.90 -31.46
N THR A 55 -6.18 -12.35 -31.74
CA THR A 55 -7.25 -12.57 -30.75
C THR A 55 -7.30 -14.03 -30.30
N ARG A 56 -7.29 -14.32 -28.99
CA ARG A 56 -7.33 -15.72 -28.50
C ARG A 56 -8.26 -15.99 -27.33
N ARG A 57 -8.96 -17.15 -27.39
CA ARG A 57 -9.66 -17.80 -26.28
C ARG A 57 -9.07 -19.19 -26.00
N LEU A 58 -8.65 -19.44 -24.77
CA LEU A 58 -8.15 -20.74 -24.31
C LEU A 58 -8.87 -21.16 -23.02
N SER A 59 -9.45 -22.36 -22.95
CA SER A 59 -10.13 -22.80 -21.72
C SER A 59 -9.12 -23.30 -20.67
N ARG A 60 -8.18 -24.18 -21.04
CA ARG A 60 -7.11 -24.65 -20.14
C ARG A 60 -5.76 -24.73 -20.86
N GLY A 61 -4.69 -24.21 -20.26
CA GLY A 61 -3.31 -24.51 -20.71
C GLY A 61 -2.35 -23.32 -20.71
N VAL A 62 -1.31 -23.41 -21.55
CA VAL A 62 -0.19 -22.46 -21.60
C VAL A 62 -0.29 -21.56 -22.83
N SER A 63 -0.03 -20.27 -22.64
CA SER A 63 -0.33 -19.24 -23.63
C SER A 63 0.75 -18.16 -23.74
N ARG A 64 1.33 -17.97 -24.93
CA ARG A 64 2.17 -16.80 -25.32
C ARG A 64 1.46 -16.02 -26.43
N SER A 65 1.36 -14.69 -26.33
CA SER A 65 0.77 -13.89 -27.44
C SER A 65 1.14 -12.42 -27.44
N THR A 66 1.00 -11.81 -28.62
CA THR A 66 0.84 -10.37 -28.82
C THR A 66 -0.60 -10.11 -29.25
N GLY A 67 -1.30 -9.17 -28.60
CA GLY A 67 -2.73 -8.88 -28.87
C GLY A 67 -3.67 -9.21 -27.70
N THR A 68 -4.93 -9.53 -27.99
CA THR A 68 -5.98 -9.72 -26.97
C THR A 68 -6.16 -11.18 -26.57
N ARG A 69 -6.32 -11.45 -25.26
CA ARG A 69 -6.48 -12.83 -24.76
C ARG A 69 -7.49 -13.02 -23.63
N ARG A 70 -8.24 -14.13 -23.73
CA ARG A 70 -9.01 -14.73 -22.64
C ARG A 70 -8.51 -16.15 -22.33
N LEU A 71 -8.15 -16.40 -21.07
CA LEU A 71 -7.76 -17.73 -20.57
C LEU A 71 -8.56 -18.08 -19.31
N SER A 72 -9.23 -19.23 -19.27
CA SER A 72 -9.99 -19.61 -18.07
C SER A 72 -9.07 -20.17 -16.98
N ARG A 73 -8.19 -21.12 -17.29
CA ARG A 73 -7.20 -21.66 -16.34
C ARG A 73 -5.83 -21.86 -16.99
N GLY A 74 -4.75 -21.40 -16.35
CA GLY A 74 -3.38 -21.79 -16.72
C GLY A 74 -2.35 -20.67 -16.70
N VAL A 75 -1.29 -20.83 -17.49
CA VAL A 75 -0.11 -19.96 -17.50
C VAL A 75 -0.09 -19.07 -18.74
N SER A 76 0.28 -17.80 -18.55
CA SER A 76 0.08 -16.75 -19.55
C SER A 76 1.23 -15.75 -19.63
N ARG A 77 1.89 -15.63 -20.80
CA ARG A 77 2.82 -14.53 -21.17
C ARG A 77 2.21 -13.69 -22.30
N SER A 78 2.20 -12.36 -22.22
CA SER A 78 1.73 -11.54 -23.34
C SER A 78 2.19 -10.09 -23.36
N THR A 79 2.14 -9.49 -24.53
CA THR A 79 2.07 -8.04 -24.76
C THR A 79 0.65 -7.72 -25.25
N GLY A 80 -0.01 -6.70 -24.65
CA GLY A 80 -1.39 -6.32 -24.99
C GLY A 80 -2.40 -6.61 -23.86
N THR A 81 -3.68 -6.80 -24.22
CA THR A 81 -4.78 -6.91 -23.24
C THR A 81 -5.08 -8.35 -22.82
N ARG A 82 -5.31 -8.59 -21.52
CA ARG A 82 -5.57 -9.94 -21.01
C ARG A 82 -6.65 -10.05 -19.93
N ARG A 83 -7.47 -11.10 -20.06
CA ARG A 83 -8.35 -11.64 -19.00
C ARG A 83 -7.95 -13.07 -18.66
N LEU A 84 -7.65 -13.34 -17.38
CA LEU A 84 -7.37 -14.68 -16.85
C LEU A 84 -8.26 -14.96 -15.64
N SER A 85 -8.99 -16.08 -15.61
CA SER A 85 -9.82 -16.40 -14.44
C SER A 85 -9.00 -17.00 -13.30
N ARG A 86 -8.17 -18.01 -13.57
CA ARG A 86 -7.27 -18.63 -12.57
C ARG A 86 -5.88 -18.90 -13.17
N GLY A 87 -4.81 -18.52 -12.47
CA GLY A 87 -3.46 -19.01 -12.78
C GLY A 87 -2.36 -17.95 -12.73
N VAL A 88 -1.28 -18.19 -13.49
CA VAL A 88 -0.03 -17.41 -13.44
C VAL A 88 0.10 -16.53 -14.69
N SER A 89 0.57 -15.30 -14.49
CA SER A 89 0.50 -14.26 -15.51
C SER A 89 1.73 -13.35 -15.53
N ARG A 90 2.43 -13.27 -16.67
CA ARG A 90 3.45 -12.25 -17.01
C ARG A 90 2.96 -11.39 -18.18
N SER A 91 3.02 -10.06 -18.11
CA SER A 91 2.69 -9.21 -19.27
C SER A 91 3.21 -7.79 -19.23
N THR A 92 3.26 -7.19 -20.42
CA THR A 92 3.26 -5.75 -20.65
C THR A 92 1.89 -5.34 -21.20
N GLY A 93 1.27 -4.29 -20.65
CA GLY A 93 -0.07 -3.82 -21.05
C GLY A 93 -1.17 -4.05 -19.98
N THR A 94 -2.43 -4.11 -20.40
CA THR A 94 -3.58 -4.14 -19.47
C THR A 94 -3.99 -5.55 -19.06
N ARG A 95 -4.31 -5.75 -17.77
CA ARG A 95 -4.69 -7.08 -17.25
C ARG A 95 -5.83 -7.09 -16.24
N ARG A 96 -6.71 -8.09 -16.39
CA ARG A 96 -7.66 -8.56 -15.36
C ARG A 96 -7.36 -10.02 -14.99
N LEU A 97 -7.11 -10.29 -13.70
CA LEU A 97 -6.93 -11.64 -13.16
C LEU A 97 -7.89 -11.86 -11.98
N SER A 98 -8.71 -12.91 -12.00
CA SER A 98 -9.63 -13.15 -10.87
C SER A 98 -8.90 -13.79 -9.68
N ARG A 99 -8.13 -14.87 -9.91
CA ARG A 99 -7.32 -15.54 -8.86
C ARG A 99 -5.93 -15.91 -9.38
N GLY A 100 -4.87 -15.60 -8.64
CA GLY A 100 -3.54 -16.18 -8.87
C GLY A 100 -2.37 -15.19 -8.79
N VAL A 101 -1.29 -15.52 -9.50
CA VAL A 101 0.00 -14.82 -9.41
C VAL A 101 0.25 -13.97 -10.65
N SER A 102 0.78 -12.76 -10.43
CA SER A 102 0.85 -11.72 -11.44
C SER A 102 2.16 -10.93 -11.41
N ARG A 103 2.91 -10.93 -12.52
CA ARG A 103 4.02 -10.01 -12.82
C ARG A 103 3.64 -9.12 -14.01
N SER A 104 3.84 -7.80 -13.96
CA SER A 104 3.60 -6.93 -15.13
C SER A 104 4.21 -5.54 -15.09
N THR A 105 4.33 -4.96 -16.28
CA THR A 105 4.44 -3.51 -16.52
C THR A 105 3.12 -3.02 -17.11
N GLY A 106 2.55 -1.93 -16.59
CA GLY A 106 1.27 -1.35 -17.05
C GLY A 106 0.11 -1.50 -16.04
N THR A 107 -1.13 -1.48 -16.53
CA THR A 107 -2.34 -1.40 -15.70
C THR A 107 -2.88 -2.78 -15.29
N ARG A 108 -3.27 -2.93 -14.01
CA ARG A 108 -3.75 -4.23 -13.50
C ARG A 108 -4.91 -4.18 -12.52
N ARG A 109 -5.86 -5.10 -12.70
CA ARG A 109 -6.88 -5.50 -11.73
C ARG A 109 -6.71 -6.98 -11.33
N LEU A 110 -6.53 -7.24 -10.04
CA LEU A 110 -6.46 -8.59 -9.46
C LEU A 110 -7.49 -8.74 -8.34
N SER A 111 -8.37 -9.72 -8.38
CA SER A 111 -9.36 -9.90 -7.29
C SER A 111 -8.71 -10.57 -6.07
N ARG A 112 -8.03 -11.71 -6.26
CA ARG A 112 -7.32 -12.42 -5.18
C ARG A 112 -5.94 -12.90 -5.62
N GLY A 113 -4.90 -12.65 -4.82
CA GLY A 113 -3.60 -13.32 -4.99
C GLY A 113 -2.38 -12.42 -4.86
N VAL A 114 -1.29 -12.81 -5.53
CA VAL A 114 0.04 -12.19 -5.37
C VAL A 114 0.42 -11.37 -6.60
N SER A 115 1.00 -10.20 -6.36
CA SER A 115 1.23 -9.18 -7.38
C SER A 115 2.59 -8.52 -7.27
N ARG A 116 3.40 -8.58 -8.35
CA ARG A 116 4.58 -7.73 -8.59
C ARG A 116 4.32 -6.84 -9.83
N SER A 117 4.60 -5.53 -9.78
CA SER A 117 4.48 -4.68 -10.98
C SER A 117 5.16 -3.32 -10.90
N THR A 118 5.38 -2.74 -12.08
CA THR A 118 5.57 -1.31 -12.31
C THR A 118 4.31 -0.74 -12.97
N GLY A 119 3.81 0.41 -12.50
CA GLY A 119 2.59 1.06 -13.03
C GLY A 119 1.39 1.01 -12.08
N THR A 120 0.18 1.11 -12.64
CA THR A 120 -1.07 1.27 -11.84
C THR A 120 -1.71 -0.06 -11.46
N ARG A 121 -2.17 -0.18 -10.19
CA ARG A 121 -2.77 -1.43 -9.70
C ARG A 121 -3.98 -1.27 -8.79
N ARG A 122 -4.97 -2.14 -9.00
CA ARG A 122 -6.07 -2.45 -8.07
C ARG A 122 -6.01 -3.93 -7.66
N LEU A 123 -5.92 -4.20 -6.35
CA LEU A 123 -5.97 -5.55 -5.77
C LEU A 123 -7.06 -5.61 -4.68
N SER A 124 -8.00 -6.54 -4.77
CA SER A 124 -9.03 -6.64 -3.72
C SER A 124 -8.49 -7.34 -2.47
N ARG A 125 -7.89 -8.53 -2.61
CA ARG A 125 -7.27 -9.28 -1.49
C ARG A 125 -5.91 -9.86 -1.87
N GLY A 126 -4.89 -9.66 -1.04
CA GLY A 126 -3.64 -10.41 -1.13
C GLY A 126 -2.36 -9.59 -0.94
N VAL A 127 -1.28 -10.06 -1.56
CA VAL A 127 0.08 -9.54 -1.35
C VAL A 127 0.58 -8.76 -2.57
N SER A 128 1.22 -7.62 -2.30
CA SER A 128 1.58 -6.64 -3.31
C SER A 128 2.99 -6.08 -3.14
N ARG A 129 3.83 -6.19 -4.18
CA ARG A 129 5.07 -5.42 -4.37
C ARG A 129 4.95 -4.54 -5.62
N SER A 130 5.32 -3.26 -5.57
CA SER A 130 5.31 -2.40 -6.78
C SER A 130 6.07 -1.09 -6.67
N THR A 131 6.36 -0.53 -7.84
CA THR A 131 6.66 0.89 -8.07
C THR A 131 5.46 1.52 -8.80
N GLY A 132 5.02 2.72 -8.38
CA GLY A 132 3.88 3.44 -8.97
C GLY A 132 2.62 3.45 -8.09
N THR A 133 1.45 3.65 -8.70
CA THR A 133 0.18 3.90 -7.99
C THR A 133 -0.57 2.62 -7.61
N ARG A 134 -1.09 2.55 -6.38
CA ARG A 134 -1.80 1.34 -5.88
C ARG A 134 -3.04 1.59 -5.04
N ARG A 135 -4.07 0.77 -5.30
CA ARG A 135 -5.23 0.56 -4.41
C ARG A 135 -5.29 -0.92 -3.98
N LEU A 136 -5.27 -1.17 -2.67
CA LEU A 136 -5.44 -2.50 -2.07
C LEU A 136 -6.57 -2.46 -1.04
N SER A 137 -7.57 -3.34 -1.15
CA SER A 137 -8.65 -3.37 -0.15
C SER A 137 -8.21 -4.10 1.12
N ARG A 138 -7.67 -5.32 1.01
CA ARG A 138 -7.16 -6.09 2.17
C ARG A 138 -5.83 -6.77 1.85
N GLY A 139 -4.84 -6.63 2.73
CA GLY A 139 -3.64 -7.47 2.71
C GLY A 139 -2.32 -6.74 2.95
N VAL A 140 -1.24 -7.30 2.41
CA VAL A 140 0.15 -6.87 2.68
C VAL A 140 0.76 -6.15 1.49
N SER A 141 1.50 -5.09 1.77
CA SER A 141 1.93 -4.12 0.75
C SER A 141 3.35 -3.59 0.97
N ARG A 142 4.24 -3.82 0.00
CA ARG A 142 5.54 -3.12 -0.16
C ARG A 142 5.49 -2.23 -1.41
N SER A 143 5.92 -0.97 -1.35
CA SER A 143 6.04 -0.13 -2.55
C SER A 143 6.82 1.16 -2.41
N THR A 144 7.26 1.67 -3.56
CA THR A 144 7.65 3.06 -3.80
C THR A 144 6.52 3.77 -4.57
N GLY A 145 6.15 4.99 -4.16
CA GLY A 145 5.08 5.79 -4.78
C GLY A 145 3.75 5.82 -4.01
N THR A 146 2.67 6.21 -4.68
CA THR A 146 1.36 6.50 -4.06
C THR A 146 0.56 5.23 -3.74
N ARG A 147 -0.08 5.18 -2.56
CA ARG A 147 -0.91 4.02 -2.17
C ARG A 147 -2.09 4.37 -1.29
N ARG A 148 -3.19 3.66 -1.56
CA ARG A 148 -4.37 3.55 -0.70
C ARG A 148 -4.55 2.09 -0.26
N LEU A 149 -4.57 1.83 1.04
CA LEU A 149 -4.84 0.52 1.64
C LEU A 149 -6.01 0.64 2.61
N SER A 150 -7.07 -0.16 2.46
CA SER A 150 -8.19 -0.09 3.40
C SER A 150 -7.87 -0.83 4.71
N ARG A 151 -7.42 -2.09 4.63
CA ARG A 151 -7.02 -2.89 5.81
C ARG A 151 -5.71 -3.65 5.56
N GLY A 152 -4.76 -3.58 6.49
CA GLY A 152 -3.62 -4.51 6.54
C GLY A 152 -2.27 -3.85 6.83
N VAL A 153 -1.20 -4.47 6.31
CA VAL A 153 0.19 -4.12 6.65
C VAL A 153 0.89 -3.45 5.48
N SER A 154 1.65 -2.40 5.79
CA SER A 154 2.23 -1.47 4.82
C SER A 154 3.70 -1.17 5.12
N ARG A 155 4.60 -1.40 4.14
CA ARG A 155 5.97 -0.83 4.09
C ARG A 155 6.15 0.02 2.83
N SER A 156 6.81 1.18 2.92
CA SER A 156 6.99 2.03 1.73
C SER A 156 7.77 3.33 1.83
N THR A 157 8.16 3.84 0.66
CA THR A 157 8.57 5.22 0.41
C THR A 157 7.50 5.97 -0.40
N GLY A 158 7.18 7.22 -0.06
CA GLY A 158 6.22 8.09 -0.76
C GLY A 158 4.87 8.28 -0.04
N THR A 159 3.84 8.75 -0.78
CA THR A 159 2.57 9.23 -0.20
C THR A 159 1.58 8.11 0.13
N ARG A 160 1.02 8.09 1.36
CA ARG A 160 0.25 6.95 1.86
C ARG A 160 -1.08 7.30 2.54
N ARG A 161 -2.13 6.55 2.20
CA ARG A 161 -3.40 6.47 2.95
C ARG A 161 -3.67 5.04 3.40
N LEU A 162 -3.82 4.83 4.72
CA LEU A 162 -4.22 3.56 5.33
C LEU A 162 -5.43 3.78 6.24
N SER A 163 -6.52 3.04 6.05
CA SER A 163 -7.68 3.19 6.95
C SER A 163 -7.47 2.44 8.27
N ARG A 164 -7.09 1.16 8.23
CA ARG A 164 -6.81 0.35 9.43
C ARG A 164 -5.56 -0.52 9.25
N GLY A 165 -4.65 -0.49 10.22
CA GLY A 165 -3.57 -1.48 10.33
C GLY A 165 -2.21 -0.89 10.70
N VAL A 166 -1.15 -1.57 10.24
CA VAL A 166 0.24 -1.28 10.62
C VAL A 166 1.01 -0.68 9.44
N SER A 167 1.76 0.39 9.68
CA SER A 167 2.53 1.07 8.63
C SER A 167 3.95 1.45 9.06
N ARG A 168 4.95 1.07 8.25
CA ARG A 168 6.33 1.61 8.26
C ARG A 168 6.55 2.40 6.96
N SER A 169 7.02 3.65 7.03
CA SER A 169 7.28 4.43 5.81
C SER A 169 8.21 5.61 5.95
N THR A 170 8.75 6.06 4.82
CA THR A 170 9.38 7.37 4.62
C THR A 170 8.48 8.23 3.72
N GLY A 171 8.27 9.49 4.06
CA GLY A 171 7.41 10.43 3.33
C GLY A 171 6.05 10.70 3.99
N THR A 172 5.06 11.15 3.21
CA THR A 172 3.78 11.64 3.73
C THR A 172 2.78 10.52 4.04
N ARG A 173 2.12 10.56 5.20
CA ARG A 173 1.17 9.51 5.60
C ARG A 173 -0.09 9.99 6.32
N ARG A 174 -1.21 9.38 5.94
CA ARG A 174 -2.50 9.43 6.66
C ARG A 174 -2.90 8.02 7.10
N LEU A 175 -3.11 7.84 8.41
CA LEU A 175 -3.60 6.60 9.02
C LEU A 175 -4.83 6.90 9.88
N SER A 176 -5.97 6.23 9.65
CA SER A 176 -7.15 6.46 10.50
C SER A 176 -7.04 5.71 11.82
N ARG A 177 -6.74 4.41 11.81
CA ARG A 177 -6.56 3.60 13.03
C ARG A 177 -5.36 2.65 12.92
N GLY A 178 -4.50 2.65 13.93
CA GLY A 178 -3.50 1.59 14.11
C GLY A 178 -2.11 2.08 14.50
N VAL A 179 -1.09 1.32 14.10
CA VAL A 179 0.31 1.50 14.55
C VAL A 179 1.18 2.02 13.43
N SER A 180 2.06 2.97 13.76
CA SER A 180 2.76 3.78 12.78
C SER A 180 4.21 4.04 13.16
N ARG A 181 5.17 3.65 12.30
CA ARG A 181 6.60 4.07 12.36
C ARG A 181 6.97 4.84 11.08
N SER A 182 7.55 6.04 11.17
CA SER A 182 7.95 6.80 9.96
C SER A 182 8.97 7.90 10.16
N THR A 183 9.60 8.28 9.06
CA THR A 183 10.28 9.57 8.85
C THR A 183 9.44 10.44 7.90
N GLY A 184 9.26 11.72 8.22
CA GLY A 184 8.47 12.69 7.42
C GLY A 184 7.12 13.05 8.04
N THR A 185 6.20 13.57 7.22
CA THR A 185 4.92 14.12 7.70
C THR A 185 3.85 13.06 7.94
N ARG A 186 3.15 13.16 9.09
CA ARG A 186 2.10 12.19 9.44
C ARG A 186 0.85 12.78 10.08
N ARG A 187 -0.30 12.26 9.66
CA ARG A 187 -1.60 12.40 10.33
C ARG A 187 -2.11 11.02 10.78
N LEU A 188 -2.36 10.85 12.08
CA LEU A 188 -2.95 9.66 12.68
C LEU A 188 -4.20 10.05 13.48
N SER A 189 -5.36 9.44 13.21
CA SER A 189 -6.56 9.75 14.00
C SER A 189 -6.54 9.00 15.34
N ARG A 190 -6.35 7.68 15.35
CA ARG A 190 -6.28 6.88 16.58
C ARG A 190 -5.14 5.86 16.54
N GLY A 191 -4.32 5.81 17.59
CA GLY A 191 -3.39 4.70 17.83
C GLY A 191 -1.98 5.12 18.26
N VAL A 192 -0.99 4.31 17.90
CA VAL A 192 0.38 4.43 18.40
C VAL A 192 1.33 4.91 17.29
N SER A 193 2.19 5.87 17.64
CA SER A 193 3.11 6.51 16.70
C SER A 193 4.53 6.64 17.23
N ARG A 194 5.50 6.15 16.43
CA ARG A 194 6.93 6.52 16.52
C ARG A 194 7.32 7.28 15.24
N SER A 195 8.00 8.43 15.32
CA SER A 195 8.49 9.12 14.12
C SER A 195 9.59 10.14 14.34
N THR A 196 10.27 10.48 13.25
CA THR A 196 11.05 11.71 13.07
C THR A 196 10.31 12.63 12.09
N GLY A 197 10.22 13.93 12.40
CA GLY A 197 9.53 14.95 11.59
C GLY A 197 8.12 15.33 12.11
N THR A 198 7.31 15.95 11.24
CA THR A 198 6.05 16.60 11.62
C THR A 198 4.91 15.61 11.87
N ARG A 199 4.21 15.73 13.01
CA ARG A 199 3.09 14.85 13.35
C ARG A 199 1.84 15.55 13.88
N ARG A 200 0.68 15.08 13.42
CA ARG A 200 -0.64 15.29 14.05
C ARG A 200 -1.23 13.95 14.49
N LEU A 201 -1.57 13.82 15.77
CA LEU A 201 -2.26 12.67 16.36
C LEU A 201 -3.52 13.13 17.10
N SER A 202 -4.70 12.61 16.77
CA SER A 202 -5.92 13.01 17.51
C SER A 202 -6.02 12.29 18.85
N ARG A 203 -5.91 10.96 18.89
CA ARG A 203 -5.94 10.17 20.14
C ARG A 203 -4.87 9.08 20.15
N GLY A 204 -4.10 8.98 21.24
CA GLY A 204 -3.26 7.83 21.52
C GLY A 204 -1.84 8.16 22.00
N VAL A 205 -0.89 7.27 21.71
CA VAL A 205 0.47 7.31 22.25
C VAL A 205 1.48 7.72 21.20
N SER A 206 2.42 8.57 21.60
CA SER A 206 3.33 9.28 20.70
C SER A 206 4.76 9.33 21.21
N ARG A 207 5.73 8.81 20.44
CA ARG A 207 7.17 9.06 20.60
C ARG A 207 7.72 9.75 19.34
N SER A 208 8.45 10.87 19.45
CA SER A 208 9.08 11.50 18.27
C SER A 208 10.21 12.48 18.53
N THR A 209 11.00 12.71 17.49
CA THR A 209 11.84 13.89 17.31
C THR A 209 11.20 14.84 16.28
N GLY A 210 11.17 16.14 16.57
CA GLY A 210 10.57 17.18 15.71
C GLY A 210 9.18 17.64 16.16
N THR A 211 8.47 18.34 15.28
CA THR A 211 7.22 19.06 15.59
C THR A 211 6.01 18.16 15.79
N ARG A 212 5.27 18.34 16.89
CA ARG A 212 4.09 17.52 17.21
C ARG A 212 2.86 18.29 17.69
N ARG A 213 1.70 17.86 17.19
CA ARG A 213 0.38 18.17 17.74
C ARG A 213 -0.33 16.88 18.18
N LEU A 214 -0.75 16.81 19.44
CA LEU A 214 -1.55 15.72 20.02
C LEU A 214 -2.80 16.29 20.69
N SER A 215 -4.00 15.82 20.33
CA SER A 215 -5.21 16.30 21.02
C SER A 215 -5.40 15.61 22.36
N ARG A 216 -5.37 14.27 22.41
CA ARG A 216 -5.55 13.48 23.63
C ARG A 216 -4.55 12.33 23.71
N GLY A 217 -3.83 12.20 24.84
CA GLY A 217 -3.06 10.99 25.17
C GLY A 217 -1.66 11.26 25.71
N VAL A 218 -0.75 10.32 25.46
CA VAL A 218 0.59 10.29 26.07
C VAL A 218 1.67 10.63 25.04
N SER A 219 2.63 11.46 25.45
CA SER A 219 3.63 12.06 24.57
C SER A 219 5.05 12.02 25.16
N ARG A 220 6.01 11.45 24.43
CA ARG A 220 7.46 11.63 24.67
C ARG A 220 8.12 12.27 23.43
N SER A 221 8.87 13.37 23.57
CA SER A 221 9.55 13.98 22.41
C SER A 221 10.80 14.80 22.71
N THR A 222 11.61 14.96 21.67
CA THR A 222 12.57 16.07 21.52
C THR A 222 12.05 17.05 20.45
N GLY A 223 12.09 18.35 20.71
CA GLY A 223 11.62 19.41 19.82
C GLY A 223 10.27 20.02 20.23
N THR A 224 9.58 20.68 19.29
CA THR A 224 8.36 21.46 19.56
C THR A 224 7.11 20.61 19.74
N ARG A 225 6.31 20.90 20.78
CA ARG A 225 5.07 20.16 21.07
C ARG A 225 3.90 21.04 21.47
N ARG A 226 2.73 20.66 20.95
CA ARG A 226 1.40 21.05 21.46
C ARG A 226 0.59 19.82 21.88
N LEU A 227 0.12 19.78 23.13
CA LEU A 227 -0.77 18.75 23.66
C LEU A 227 -2.01 19.41 24.28
N SER A 228 -3.22 19.02 23.88
CA SER A 228 -4.43 19.59 24.49
C SER A 228 -4.74 18.92 25.84
N ARG A 229 -4.80 17.58 25.89
CA ARG A 229 -5.06 16.83 27.13
C ARG A 229 -4.15 15.60 27.26
N GLY A 230 -3.49 15.45 28.41
CA GLY A 230 -2.83 14.20 28.81
C GLY A 230 -1.44 14.38 29.40
N VAL A 231 -0.59 13.37 29.22
CA VAL A 231 0.72 13.27 29.87
C VAL A 231 1.85 13.52 28.88
N SER A 232 2.87 14.26 29.33
CA SER A 232 3.89 14.81 28.45
C SER A 232 5.29 14.81 29.06
N ARG A 233 6.26 14.15 28.41
CA ARG A 233 7.70 14.27 28.70
C ARG A 233 8.45 14.83 27.49
N SER A 234 9.25 15.89 27.64
CA SER A 234 10.03 16.43 26.51
C SER A 234 11.32 17.14 26.85
N THR A 235 12.19 17.22 25.84
CA THR A 235 13.23 18.24 25.73
C THR A 235 12.85 19.23 24.62
N GLY A 236 12.99 20.54 24.86
CA GLY A 236 12.61 21.62 23.93
C GLY A 236 11.25 22.27 24.26
N THR A 237 10.68 22.98 23.29
CA THR A 237 9.51 23.86 23.50
C THR A 237 8.19 23.10 23.66
N ARG A 238 7.39 23.46 24.67
CA ARG A 238 6.10 22.83 24.95
C ARG A 238 4.96 23.79 25.24
N ARG A 239 3.78 23.44 24.71
CA ARG A 239 2.47 23.92 25.16
C ARG A 239 1.57 22.75 25.57
N LEU A 240 1.05 22.76 26.79
CA LEU A 240 0.06 21.81 27.31
C LEU A 240 -1.16 22.56 27.86
N SER A 241 -2.37 22.24 27.40
CA SER A 241 -3.58 22.88 27.95
C SER A 241 -3.99 22.24 29.29
N ARG A 242 -4.15 20.91 29.35
CA ARG A 242 -4.53 20.20 30.59
C ARG A 242 -3.72 18.92 30.79
N GLY A 243 -3.10 18.74 31.96
CA GLY A 243 -2.55 17.45 32.38
C GLY A 243 -1.19 17.55 33.06
N VAL A 244 -0.40 16.48 32.94
CA VAL A 244 0.87 16.32 33.65
C VAL A 244 2.05 16.48 32.70
N SER A 245 3.09 17.19 33.14
CA SER A 245 4.18 17.59 32.25
C SER A 245 5.56 17.65 32.89
N ARG A 246 6.53 16.92 32.32
CA ARG A 246 7.97 17.00 32.68
C ARG A 246 8.79 17.50 31.49
N SER A 247 9.53 18.60 31.61
CA SER A 247 10.42 19.09 30.52
C SER A 247 11.79 19.58 30.95
N THR A 248 12.71 19.56 29.99
CA THR A 248 13.85 20.47 29.92
C THR A 248 13.62 21.46 28.78
N GLY A 249 13.87 22.76 29.01
CA GLY A 249 13.60 23.86 28.07
C GLY A 249 12.26 24.56 28.30
N THR A 250 11.79 25.31 27.30
CA THR A 250 10.63 26.22 27.43
C THR A 250 9.28 25.51 27.57
N ARG A 251 8.47 25.95 28.53
CA ARG A 251 7.12 25.40 28.76
C ARG A 251 6.05 26.46 29.01
N ARG A 252 4.87 26.18 28.45
CA ARG A 252 3.57 26.74 28.88
C ARG A 252 2.59 25.63 29.26
N LEU A 253 2.02 25.70 30.48
CA LEU A 253 0.95 24.83 30.96
C LEU A 253 -0.23 25.67 31.43
N SER A 254 -1.44 25.44 30.89
CA SER A 254 -2.63 26.16 31.36
C SER A 254 -3.16 25.57 32.67
N ARG A 255 -3.33 24.24 32.75
CA ARG A 255 -3.82 23.61 33.99
C ARG A 255 -3.20 22.24 34.26
N GLY A 256 -2.65 22.04 35.45
CA GLY A 256 -2.23 20.72 35.94
C GLY A 256 -0.90 20.74 36.70
N VAL A 257 -0.16 19.64 36.62
CA VAL A 257 1.07 19.44 37.39
C VAL A 257 2.28 19.50 36.48
N SER A 258 3.33 20.22 36.88
CA SER A 258 4.54 20.31 36.06
C SER A 258 5.88 20.34 36.79
N ARG A 259 6.87 19.66 36.20
CA ARG A 259 8.28 19.71 36.60
C ARG A 259 9.15 20.21 35.43
N SER A 260 9.91 21.30 35.58
CA SER A 260 10.87 21.81 34.55
C SER A 260 12.28 21.96 35.05
N THR A 261 13.20 21.88 34.09
CA THR A 261 14.44 22.64 34.09
C THR A 261 14.38 23.64 32.92
N GLY A 262 14.72 24.91 33.15
CA GLY A 262 14.58 26.01 32.20
C GLY A 262 13.27 26.80 32.37
N THR A 263 12.81 27.47 31.31
CA THR A 263 11.73 28.46 31.44
C THR A 263 10.32 27.85 31.53
N MET A 264 9.52 28.26 32.50
CA MET A 264 8.13 27.81 32.70
C MET A 264 7.13 28.96 32.86
N ARG A 265 5.97 28.83 32.20
CA ARG A 265 4.73 29.54 32.53
C ARG A 265 3.62 28.55 32.92
N LEU A 266 3.01 28.74 34.09
CA LEU A 266 1.87 27.95 34.58
C LEU A 266 0.71 28.87 34.97
N SER A 267 -0.49 28.64 34.41
CA SER A 267 -1.67 29.43 34.78
C SER A 267 -2.35 28.90 36.04
N ARG A 268 -2.66 27.59 36.12
CA ARG A 268 -3.27 26.97 37.31
C ARG A 268 -2.68 25.60 37.65
N GLY A 269 -2.20 25.41 38.87
CA GLY A 269 -1.86 24.08 39.41
C GLY A 269 -0.55 24.04 40.18
N VAL A 270 0.12 22.89 40.16
CA VAL A 270 1.32 22.64 40.96
C VAL A 270 2.57 22.62 40.09
N SER A 271 3.63 23.30 40.53
CA SER A 271 4.89 23.32 39.79
C SER A 271 6.16 23.14 40.61
N ARG A 272 7.14 22.47 40.01
CA ARG A 272 8.53 22.42 40.50
C ARG A 272 9.47 22.82 39.39
N SER A 273 10.38 23.76 39.63
CA SER A 273 11.33 24.21 38.60
C SER A 273 12.69 24.62 39.11
N THR A 274 13.67 24.35 38.27
CA THR A 274 15.00 24.96 38.28
C THR A 274 15.09 25.88 37.06
N GLY A 275 15.45 27.16 37.25
CA GLY A 275 15.39 28.22 36.22
C GLY A 275 14.13 29.09 36.27
N THR A 276 13.92 29.92 35.26
CA THR A 276 12.88 30.97 35.30
C THR A 276 11.44 30.44 35.32
N ARG A 277 10.59 31.04 36.15
CA ARG A 277 9.20 30.62 36.35
C ARG A 277 8.26 31.81 36.46
N ARG A 278 7.10 31.70 35.81
CA ARG A 278 5.93 32.57 36.03
C ARG A 278 4.69 31.73 36.36
N LEU A 279 4.08 32.00 37.51
CA LEU A 279 2.89 31.32 38.02
C LEU A 279 1.75 32.34 38.19
N SER A 280 0.53 32.00 37.76
CA SER A 280 -0.64 32.85 38.01
C SER A 280 -1.43 32.40 39.24
N ARG A 281 -1.76 31.11 39.37
CA ARG A 281 -2.48 30.55 40.52
C ARG A 281 -1.98 29.14 40.87
N GLY A 282 -1.61 28.88 42.12
CA GLY A 282 -1.30 27.55 42.66
C GLY A 282 0.02 27.45 43.42
N MET A 283 0.47 26.22 43.69
CA MET A 283 1.64 25.94 44.55
C MET A 283 2.93 25.80 43.74
N SER A 284 4.05 26.28 44.27
CA SER A 284 5.35 26.12 43.61
C SER A 284 6.55 25.95 44.54
N ARG A 285 7.56 25.18 44.07
CA ARG A 285 8.89 25.05 44.70
C ARG A 285 9.98 25.41 43.69
N GLN A 286 10.82 26.39 44.02
CA GLN A 286 12.00 26.80 43.25
C GLN A 286 13.24 26.12 43.82
N LEU A 287 14.14 25.65 42.95
CA LEU A 287 15.44 25.14 43.35
C LEU A 287 16.50 26.08 42.75
N TYR A 288 17.36 26.65 43.58
CA TYR A 288 18.55 27.39 43.15
C TYR A 288 19.59 26.38 42.65
N GLY A 289 20.19 26.64 41.48
CA GLY A 289 21.29 25.82 40.96
C GLY A 289 22.59 26.54 41.26
N GLY A 290 23.56 25.84 41.86
CA GLY A 290 24.97 26.22 41.81
C GLY A 290 25.55 26.01 40.43
#